data_AF-A0A8C7EPZ5-F1
#
_entry.id   AF-A0A8C7EPZ5-F1
#
_cell.length_a   1.000
_cell.length_b   1.000
_cell.length_c   1.000
_cell.angle_alpha   90.00
_cell.angle_beta   90.00
_cell.angle_gamma   90.00
#
_symmetry.space_group_name_H-M   'P 1'
#
loop_
_entity.id
_entity.type
_entity.pdbx_description
1 polymer ?
#
loop_
_entity_poly.entity_id
_entity_poly.type
_entity_poly.pdbx_seq_one_letter_code
_entity_poly.pdbx_strand_id
1 'polypeptide(L)'
;MAFFEPKMREILEQNCTGDEDCNFFDCFSKCDLRINKCGAERVNSNLQVICDKIFRHWFSSSLGSSALSFPLQRQLREAVQECADPRSTARSPPRAAPDVFRKLRHLLRATQRELQDAEE
;
A
#
# COMPACT_ATOMS: atom_id res chain seq x y z
N MET A 1 -5.35 8.43 -20.69
CA MET A 1 -4.27 8.25 -21.69
C MET A 1 -3.72 6.84 -21.54
N ALA A 2 -3.44 6.12 -22.62
CA ALA A 2 -2.74 4.84 -22.57
C ALA A 2 -1.26 5.07 -22.88
N PHE A 3 -0.37 4.58 -22.01
CA PHE A 3 1.07 4.61 -22.27
C PHE A 3 1.47 3.25 -22.84
N PHE A 4 2.02 3.26 -24.05
CA PHE A 4 2.61 2.07 -24.67
C PHE A 4 3.99 1.82 -24.06
N GLU A 5 4.40 0.55 -24.04
CA GLU A 5 5.67 0.04 -23.47
C GLU A 5 6.92 0.90 -23.71
N PRO A 6 7.21 1.40 -24.94
CA PRO A 6 8.41 2.21 -25.16
C PRO A 6 8.36 3.55 -24.44
N LYS A 7 7.18 4.18 -24.39
CA LYS A 7 6.97 5.45 -23.69
C LYS A 7 6.98 5.28 -22.16
N MET A 8 6.58 4.10 -21.68
CA MET A 8 6.73 3.73 -20.27
C MET A 8 8.19 3.56 -19.87
N ARG A 9 9.01 2.88 -20.70
CA ARG A 9 10.44 2.68 -20.41
C ARG A 9 11.21 4.00 -20.36
N GLU A 10 10.91 4.93 -21.27
CA GLU A 10 11.51 6.27 -21.26
C GLU A 10 11.16 7.08 -19.99
N ILE A 11 9.97 6.87 -19.42
CA ILE A 11 9.57 7.48 -18.14
C ILE A 11 10.25 6.80 -16.94
N LEU A 12 10.55 5.51 -17.05
CA LEU A 12 11.21 4.74 -15.98
C LEU A 12 12.75 4.93 -15.97
N GLU A 13 13.36 5.42 -17.04
CA GLU A 13 14.81 5.69 -17.15
C GLU A 13 15.16 7.18 -16.95
N GLN A 14 14.33 7.92 -16.21
CA GLN A 14 14.56 9.33 -15.92
C GLN A 14 15.68 9.55 -14.90
N ASN A 15 16.26 10.75 -14.94
CA ASN A 15 17.22 11.17 -13.93
C ASN A 15 16.50 11.45 -12.60
N CYS A 16 17.15 11.12 -11.49
CA CYS A 16 16.59 11.28 -10.15
C CYS A 16 17.60 11.85 -9.18
N THR A 17 17.08 12.52 -8.15
CA THR A 17 17.80 13.03 -6.98
C THR A 17 17.39 12.30 -5.70
N GLY A 18 16.23 11.66 -5.70
CA GLY A 18 15.73 10.80 -4.63
C GLY A 18 14.77 9.72 -5.16
N ASP A 19 14.38 8.80 -4.29
CA ASP A 19 13.47 7.69 -4.64
C ASP A 19 12.09 8.23 -5.07
N GLU A 20 11.66 9.36 -4.52
CA GLU A 20 10.40 10.02 -4.86
C GLU A 20 10.29 10.44 -6.33
N ASP A 21 11.41 10.75 -6.98
CA ASP A 21 11.47 11.10 -8.40
C ASP A 21 11.18 9.89 -9.31
N CYS A 22 11.31 8.68 -8.77
CA CYS A 22 11.11 7.41 -9.47
C CYS A 22 9.70 6.82 -9.28
N ASN A 23 8.77 7.59 -8.74
CA ASN A 23 7.39 7.16 -8.55
C ASN A 23 6.56 7.40 -9.81
N PHE A 24 5.98 6.34 -10.35
CA PHE A 24 5.07 6.42 -11.50
C PHE A 24 3.70 5.87 -11.13
N PHE A 25 2.73 6.77 -10.97
CA PHE A 25 1.39 6.45 -10.45
C PHE A 25 1.47 5.67 -9.13
N ASP A 26 1.06 4.40 -9.15
CA ASP A 26 1.05 3.49 -8.00
C ASP A 26 2.27 2.56 -7.96
N CYS A 27 3.21 2.70 -8.90
CA CYS A 27 4.46 1.94 -8.94
C CYS A 27 5.60 2.78 -8.35
N PHE A 28 6.30 2.22 -7.37
CA PHE A 28 7.47 2.82 -6.75
C PHE A 28 8.72 2.09 -7.20
N SER A 29 9.76 2.85 -7.53
CA SER A 29 11.08 2.37 -7.90
C SER A 29 12.16 3.04 -7.05
N LYS A 30 13.41 2.60 -7.19
CA LYS A 30 14.57 3.17 -6.49
C LYS A 30 15.39 4.08 -7.40
N CYS A 31 15.89 5.17 -6.83
CA CYS A 31 16.90 5.99 -7.47
C CYS A 31 18.29 5.40 -7.21
N ASP A 32 19.02 5.06 -8.27
CA ASP A 32 20.44 4.78 -8.15
C ASP A 32 21.23 6.10 -8.16
N LEU A 33 21.55 6.60 -6.96
CA LEU A 33 22.30 7.84 -6.75
C LEU A 33 23.74 7.81 -7.30
N ARG A 34 24.28 6.63 -7.68
CA ARG A 34 25.61 6.54 -8.29
C ARG A 34 25.58 7.02 -9.74
N ILE A 35 24.48 6.74 -10.43
CA ILE A 35 24.26 7.11 -11.84
C ILE A 35 23.16 8.16 -12.01
N ASN A 36 22.52 8.58 -10.91
CA ASN A 36 21.38 9.49 -10.85
C ASN A 36 20.23 9.07 -11.77
N LYS A 37 19.90 7.78 -11.81
CA LYS A 37 18.83 7.24 -12.64
C LYS A 37 17.88 6.33 -11.87
N CYS A 38 16.62 6.35 -12.28
CA CYS A 38 15.61 5.45 -11.75
C CYS A 38 15.83 4.00 -12.22
N GLY A 39 15.58 3.07 -11.31
CA GLY A 39 15.53 1.65 -11.61
C GLY A 39 14.22 1.27 -12.31
N ALA A 40 14.30 0.33 -13.25
CA ALA A 40 13.12 -0.23 -13.92
C ALA A 40 12.33 -1.21 -13.03
N GLU A 41 12.89 -1.64 -11.90
CA GLU A 41 12.26 -2.60 -11.00
C GLU A 41 11.32 -1.93 -9.99
N ARG A 42 10.10 -2.46 -9.93
CA ARG A 42 9.08 -2.04 -8.95
C ARG A 42 9.39 -2.64 -7.58
N VAL A 43 9.39 -1.81 -6.54
CA VAL A 43 9.69 -2.22 -5.16
C VAL A 43 8.46 -2.37 -4.25
N ASN A 44 7.28 -1.99 -4.74
CA ASN A 44 6.02 -2.16 -4.02
C ASN A 44 5.10 -3.22 -4.66
N SER A 45 4.13 -3.69 -3.88
CA SER A 45 3.12 -4.65 -4.31
C SER A 45 1.74 -3.99 -4.47
N ASN A 46 0.85 -4.63 -5.24
CA ASN A 46 -0.53 -4.18 -5.40
C ASN A 46 -1.26 -4.07 -4.06
N LEU A 47 -0.94 -4.96 -3.11
CA LEU A 47 -1.53 -4.92 -1.77
C LEU A 47 -1.15 -3.64 -1.02
N GLN A 48 0.13 -3.23 -1.09
CA GLN A 48 0.59 -1.97 -0.46
C GLN A 48 -0.14 -0.77 -1.07
N VAL A 49 -0.34 -0.76 -2.39
CA VAL A 49 -1.11 0.29 -3.09
C VAL A 49 -2.55 0.34 -2.59
N ILE A 50 -3.24 -0.80 -2.52
CA ILE A 50 -4.63 -0.86 -2.02
C ILE A 50 -4.70 -0.39 -0.56
N CYS A 51 -3.75 -0.81 0.26
CA CYS A 51 -3.67 -0.39 1.65
C CYS A 51 -3.47 1.12 1.79
N ASP A 52 -2.59 1.73 1.00
CA ASP A 52 -2.30 3.17 1.05
C ASP A 52 -3.41 4.02 0.43
N LYS A 53 -3.87 3.68 -0.78
CA LYS A 53 -4.80 4.50 -1.57
C LYS A 53 -6.27 4.30 -1.24
N ILE A 54 -6.65 3.15 -0.68
CA ILE A 54 -8.06 2.83 -0.41
C ILE A 54 -8.28 2.67 1.09
N PHE A 55 -7.67 1.64 1.69
CA PHE A 55 -7.98 1.27 3.07
C PHE A 55 -7.56 2.34 4.07
N ARG A 56 -6.41 3.00 3.88
CA ARG A 56 -5.96 4.05 4.79
C ARG A 56 -7.01 5.13 4.96
N HIS A 57 -7.62 5.60 3.86
CA HIS A 57 -8.67 6.62 3.90
C HIS A 57 -9.98 6.09 4.51
N TRP A 58 -10.39 4.87 4.15
CA TRP A 58 -11.62 4.27 4.67
C TRP A 58 -11.59 4.06 6.19
N PHE A 59 -10.45 3.62 6.73
CA PHE A 59 -10.31 3.32 8.16
C PHE A 59 -9.69 4.47 8.98
N SER A 60 -9.28 5.57 8.33
CA SER A 60 -8.91 6.82 9.02
C SER A 60 -10.12 7.67 9.40
N SER A 61 -11.19 7.63 8.60
CA SER A 61 -12.38 8.46 8.81
C SER A 61 -13.31 7.86 9.87
N SER A 62 -13.86 8.71 10.75
CA SER A 62 -14.87 8.30 11.73
C SER A 62 -16.18 7.85 11.07
N LEU A 63 -16.54 8.43 9.92
CA LEU A 63 -17.79 8.15 9.20
C LEU A 63 -17.93 6.70 8.71
N GLY A 64 -16.83 6.03 8.36
CA GLY A 64 -16.83 4.63 7.91
C GLY A 64 -16.65 3.61 9.02
N SER A 65 -16.45 4.06 10.27
CA SER A 65 -16.13 3.21 11.41
C SER A 65 -17.04 3.41 12.61
N SER A 66 -18.03 4.29 12.55
CA SER A 66 -18.97 4.50 13.66
C SER A 66 -19.82 3.26 13.98
N ALA A 67 -20.01 2.37 12.99
CA ALA A 67 -20.68 1.09 13.16
C ALA A 67 -19.75 -0.03 13.66
N LEU A 68 -18.44 0.23 13.76
CA LEU A 68 -17.46 -0.77 14.19
C LEU A 68 -17.11 -0.60 15.67
N SER A 69 -16.80 -1.71 16.31
CA SER A 69 -16.26 -1.70 17.66
C SER A 69 -14.90 -0.97 17.68
N PHE A 70 -14.69 -0.11 18.68
CA PHE A 70 -13.45 0.65 18.83
C PHE A 70 -12.18 -0.22 18.81
N PRO A 71 -12.15 -1.42 19.45
CA PRO A 71 -10.99 -2.31 19.38
C PRO A 71 -10.70 -2.82 17.97
N LEU A 72 -11.73 -3.11 17.18
CA LEU A 72 -11.57 -3.58 15.80
C LEU A 72 -11.09 -2.46 14.89
N GLN A 73 -11.65 -1.25 15.03
CA GLN A 73 -11.22 -0.08 14.27
C GLN A 73 -9.74 0.23 14.50
N ARG A 74 -9.27 0.18 15.75
CA ARG A 74 -7.86 0.42 16.08
C ARG A 74 -6.95 -0.61 15.41
N GLN A 75 -7.28 -1.90 15.51
CA GLN A 75 -6.50 -2.98 14.90
C GLN A 75 -6.45 -2.88 13.37
N LEU A 76 -7.58 -2.53 12.74
CA LEU A 76 -7.63 -2.28 11.30
C LEU A 76 -6.70 -1.14 10.90
N ARG A 77 -6.76 0.00 11.60
CA ARG A 77 -5.92 1.16 11.29
C ARG A 77 -4.44 0.82 11.40
N GLU A 78 -4.04 0.11 12.45
CA GLU A 78 -2.65 -0.34 12.63
C GLU A 78 -2.21 -1.30 11.53
N ALA A 79 -3.04 -2.30 11.20
CA ALA A 79 -2.73 -3.28 10.14
C ALA A 79 -2.63 -2.64 8.75
N VAL A 80 -3.49 -1.65 8.46
CA VAL A 80 -3.48 -0.90 7.19
C VAL A 80 -2.26 0.02 7.11
N GLN A 81 -1.86 0.65 8.22
CA GLN A 81 -0.66 1.46 8.28
C GLN A 81 0.59 0.61 8.02
N GLU A 82 0.69 -0.55 8.67
CA GLU A 82 1.75 -1.54 8.48
C GLU A 82 1.80 -2.04 7.03
N CYS A 83 0.64 -2.33 6.44
CA CYS A 83 0.53 -2.77 5.04
C CYS A 83 0.90 -1.69 4.03
N ALA A 84 0.58 -0.43 4.29
CA ALA A 84 0.88 0.67 3.38
C ALA A 84 2.36 1.10 3.42
N ASP A 85 3.15 0.66 4.41
CA ASP A 85 4.53 1.11 4.56
C ASP A 85 5.47 0.45 3.50
N PRO A 86 6.07 1.24 2.60
CA PRO A 86 7.06 0.75 1.63
C PRO A 86 8.39 0.35 2.29
N ARG A 87 8.67 0.75 3.54
CA ARG A 87 9.90 0.37 4.27
C ARG A 87 9.86 -1.06 4.79
N SER A 88 8.67 -1.66 4.91
CA SER A 88 8.52 -3.05 5.36
C SER A 88 9.18 -4.04 4.39
N THR A 89 9.19 -3.73 3.08
CA THR A 89 9.83 -4.56 2.04
C THR A 89 11.33 -4.30 1.87
N ALA A 90 11.82 -3.12 2.25
CA ALA A 90 13.25 -2.78 2.16
C ALA A 90 14.11 -3.36 3.31
N ARG A 91 13.49 -3.73 4.44
CA ARG A 91 14.21 -4.18 5.65
C ARG A 91 13.80 -5.58 6.15
N SER A 92 12.76 -6.18 5.59
CA SER A 92 12.21 -7.45 6.09
C SER A 92 12.20 -8.52 4.99
N PRO A 93 12.44 -9.80 5.34
CA PRO A 93 12.39 -10.89 4.37
C PRO A 93 10.98 -11.01 3.77
N PRO A 94 10.83 -11.67 2.60
CA PRO A 94 9.54 -11.89 1.91
C PRO A 94 8.45 -12.58 2.75
N ARG A 95 8.76 -13.00 3.98
CA ARG A 95 7.82 -13.59 4.96
C ARG A 95 6.93 -12.57 5.69
N ALA A 96 7.32 -11.28 5.77
CA ALA A 96 6.50 -10.26 6.43
C ALA A 96 5.21 -9.95 5.64
N ALA A 97 5.26 -9.99 4.30
CA ALA A 97 4.09 -9.71 3.46
C ALA A 97 2.95 -10.75 3.60
N PRO A 98 3.22 -12.07 3.65
CA PRO A 98 2.20 -13.09 3.95
C PRO A 98 1.48 -12.89 5.29
N ASP A 99 2.19 -12.50 6.34
CA ASP A 99 1.61 -12.35 7.68
C ASP A 99 0.72 -11.12 7.77
N VAL A 100 1.15 -10.00 7.18
CA VAL A 100 0.33 -8.78 7.04
C VAL A 100 -0.94 -9.06 6.25
N PHE A 101 -0.86 -9.81 5.14
CA PHE A 101 -2.03 -10.19 4.36
C PHE A 101 -3.03 -11.03 5.17
N ARG A 102 -2.54 -12.04 5.92
CA ARG A 102 -3.39 -12.87 6.78
C ARG A 102 -4.08 -12.05 7.87
N LYS A 103 -3.34 -11.16 8.52
CA LYS A 103 -3.85 -10.23 9.54
C LYS A 103 -4.96 -9.34 8.97
N LEU A 104 -4.71 -8.68 7.83
CA LEU A 104 -5.70 -7.86 7.13
C LEU A 104 -6.95 -8.66 6.76
N ARG A 105 -6.80 -9.84 6.17
CA ARG A 105 -7.93 -10.69 5.78
C ARG A 105 -8.77 -11.09 6.99
N HIS A 106 -8.14 -11.39 8.12
CA HIS A 106 -8.87 -11.72 9.34
C HIS A 106 -9.68 -10.53 9.86
N LEU A 107 -9.06 -9.34 9.93
CA LEU A 107 -9.72 -8.12 10.40
C LEU A 107 -10.86 -7.69 9.47
N LEU A 108 -10.66 -7.70 8.16
CA LEU A 108 -11.70 -7.35 7.18
C LEU A 108 -12.92 -8.29 7.27
N ARG A 109 -12.71 -9.58 7.56
CA ARG A 109 -13.81 -10.52 7.81
C ARG A 109 -14.57 -10.21 9.10
N ALA A 110 -13.88 -9.79 10.15
CA ALA A 110 -14.53 -9.35 11.38
C ALA A 110 -15.35 -8.08 11.15
N THR A 111 -14.79 -7.13 10.40
CA THR A 111 -15.48 -5.88 10.00
C THR A 111 -16.73 -6.17 9.19
N GLN A 112 -16.65 -7.08 8.21
CA GLN A 112 -17.80 -7.47 7.41
C GLN A 112 -18.94 -8.03 8.30
N ARG A 113 -18.61 -8.84 9.32
CA ARG A 113 -19.60 -9.38 10.24
C ARG A 113 -20.26 -8.30 11.09
N GLU A 114 -19.46 -7.44 11.74
CA GLU A 114 -20.02 -6.35 12.56
C GLU A 114 -20.92 -5.40 11.73
N LEU A 115 -20.57 -5.13 10.47
CA LEU A 115 -21.41 -4.32 9.59
C LEU A 115 -22.73 -5.04 9.21
N GLN A 116 -22.68 -6.35 8.94
CA GLN A 116 -23.88 -7.13 8.66
C GLN A 116 -24.82 -7.20 9.87
N ASP A 117 -24.26 -7.41 11.06
CA ASP A 117 -25.02 -7.48 12.32
C ASP A 117 -25.65 -6.11 12.70
N ALA A 118 -25.11 -5.00 12.19
CA ALA A 118 -25.62 -3.65 12.43
C ALA A 118 -26.71 -3.20 11.44
N GLU A 119 -26.88 -3.90 10.32
CA GLU A 119 -27.93 -3.66 9.32
C GLU A 119 -29.21 -4.47 9.59
N GLU A 120 -29.14 -5.49 10.46
CA GLU A 120 -30.26 -6.31 10.95
C GLU A 120 -30.99 -5.67 12.15
#